data_AF-A0AAE1A7T1-F1
#
_entry.id   AF-A0AAE1A7T1-F1
#
_cell.length_a   1.000
_cell.length_b   1.000
_cell.length_c   1.000
_cell.angle_alpha   90.00
_cell.angle_beta   90.00
_cell.angle_gamma   90.00
#
_symmetry.space_group_name_H-M   'P 1'
#
loop_
_entity.id
_entity.type
_entity.pdbx_description
1 polymer ?
#
loop_
_entity_poly.entity_id
_entity_poly.type
_entity_poly.pdbx_seq_one_letter_code
_entity_poly.pdbx_strand_id
1 'polypeptide(L)'
;MKSAAILIRHNDDVDRAESLMRAFPNVGGRITRIHCCEVLVHITQPTIYRSELKDTTGKTIVMVTVKDDAILERIHNPSFLHVLSPASLKHMAREWLKEDVPSFDYAGFVVGEKEEQAIILQKESGVLAGQPFVDAVFKELDCLIEWHVTEGSYVEPIKKVATVSGKVRHLLLGERVALNCLTRASGIATAARRMAHIADKCGWKGEVAGTRKTTPGFRLVEKYALLVGGVSTHRHDLSSMIMLKDNHIWTAGNITQAVKDARVVGGFSTKIEVECRSYEEALEAAAAGAEIVMLDNFSPQTASSTAKDLKDKFPNLIVEISGGITEATLATYCVDNVDVISLGKLTQGYQALDLSFKICKEGKDPTNPIVNHVA
;
A
#
# COMPACT_ATOMS: atom_id res chain seq x y z
N MET A 1 8.01 24.07 -10.99
CA MET A 1 9.19 24.20 -11.89
C MET A 1 9.17 23.01 -12.83
N LYS A 2 9.14 23.22 -14.15
CA LYS A 2 9.17 22.11 -15.13
C LYS A 2 10.63 21.68 -15.30
N SER A 3 11.00 20.58 -14.66
CA SER A 3 12.31 19.95 -14.81
C SER A 3 12.40 19.28 -16.18
N ALA A 4 13.54 19.40 -16.86
CA ALA A 4 13.84 18.62 -18.06
C ALA A 4 15.11 17.79 -17.81
N ALA A 5 15.14 16.57 -18.36
CA ALA A 5 16.30 15.68 -18.29
C ALA A 5 16.80 15.37 -19.69
N ILE A 6 18.13 15.36 -19.86
CA ILE A 6 18.78 14.92 -21.09
C ILE A 6 19.38 13.53 -20.85
N LEU A 7 19.01 12.58 -21.71
CA LEU A 7 19.61 11.24 -21.75
C LEU A 7 20.67 11.22 -22.86
N ILE A 8 21.94 11.05 -22.49
CA ILE A 8 23.03 10.88 -23.45
C ILE A 8 23.32 9.38 -23.56
N ARG A 9 23.05 8.79 -24.73
CA ARG A 9 23.41 7.41 -25.06
C ARG A 9 24.64 7.39 -25.94
N HIS A 10 25.82 7.18 -25.34
CA HIS A 10 26.98 6.68 -26.07
C HIS A 10 27.98 6.03 -25.12
N ASN A 11 28.65 4.97 -25.61
CA ASN A 11 29.53 4.09 -24.83
C ASN A 11 30.78 4.72 -24.19
N ASP A 12 31.06 6.01 -24.41
CA ASP A 12 32.28 6.65 -23.91
C ASP A 12 32.02 7.99 -23.20
N ASP A 13 32.38 7.98 -21.92
CA ASP A 13 32.77 9.07 -21.01
C ASP A 13 31.73 10.00 -20.34
N VAL A 14 31.65 9.80 -19.01
CA VAL A 14 31.19 10.76 -18.01
C VAL A 14 32.02 12.06 -18.05
N ASP A 15 33.32 11.96 -18.34
CA ASP A 15 34.24 13.11 -18.41
C ASP A 15 33.87 14.09 -19.54
N ARG A 16 33.26 13.58 -20.62
CA ARG A 16 32.74 14.38 -21.74
C ARG A 16 31.48 15.15 -21.35
N ALA A 17 30.63 14.57 -20.51
CA ALA A 17 29.45 15.25 -19.98
C ALA A 17 29.82 16.39 -19.02
N GLU A 18 30.87 16.21 -18.21
CA GLU A 18 31.42 17.28 -17.37
C GLU A 18 32.06 18.40 -18.20
N SER A 19 32.80 18.06 -19.26
CA SER A 19 33.38 19.05 -20.18
C SER A 19 32.31 19.86 -20.92
N LEU A 20 31.18 19.24 -21.28
CA LEU A 20 30.02 19.91 -21.87
C LEU A 20 29.39 20.92 -20.90
N MET A 21 29.26 20.61 -19.61
CA MET A 21 28.74 21.57 -18.63
C MET A 21 29.68 22.75 -18.39
N ARG A 22 31.01 22.54 -18.45
CA ARG A 22 31.99 23.64 -18.38
C ARG A 22 31.91 24.59 -19.57
N ALA A 23 31.56 24.09 -20.76
CA ALA A 23 31.38 24.91 -21.96
C ALA A 23 30.11 25.77 -21.94
N PHE A 24 29.14 25.45 -21.06
CA PHE A 24 27.84 26.15 -20.98
C PHE A 24 27.46 26.48 -19.51
N PRO A 25 28.14 27.43 -18.87
CA PRO A 25 28.01 27.72 -17.42
C PRO A 25 26.62 28.22 -16.98
N ASN A 26 25.75 28.59 -17.92
CA ASN A 26 24.39 29.05 -17.62
C ASN A 26 23.36 27.91 -17.52
N VAL A 27 23.75 26.66 -17.82
CA VAL A 27 22.89 25.47 -17.74
C VAL A 27 23.13 24.80 -16.38
N GLY A 28 22.51 25.33 -15.32
CA GLY A 28 22.62 24.74 -13.98
C GLY A 28 22.02 23.33 -13.93
N GLY A 29 22.82 22.34 -13.54
CA GLY A 29 22.42 20.93 -13.56
C GLY A 29 23.26 19.98 -12.69
N ARG A 30 22.70 18.79 -12.41
CA ARG A 30 23.36 17.70 -11.67
C ARG A 30 23.47 16.48 -12.59
N ILE A 31 24.64 15.85 -12.63
CA ILE A 31 24.90 14.66 -13.44
C ILE A 31 24.69 13.42 -12.57
N THR A 32 23.85 12.49 -13.02
CA THR A 32 23.66 11.20 -12.36
C THR A 32 23.96 10.10 -13.37
N ARG A 33 24.92 9.22 -13.03
CA ARG A 33 25.25 8.04 -13.84
C ARG A 33 24.20 6.95 -13.56
N ILE A 34 23.45 6.53 -14.58
CA ILE A 34 22.35 5.56 -14.43
C ILE A 34 22.85 4.14 -14.79
N HIS A 35 23.72 4.04 -15.79
CA HIS A 35 24.34 2.78 -16.22
C HIS A 35 25.76 3.00 -16.75
N CYS A 36 26.49 1.91 -17.02
CA CYS A 36 27.89 1.97 -17.48
C CYS A 36 28.08 2.94 -18.68
N CYS A 37 27.05 3.07 -19.52
CA CYS A 37 27.03 3.83 -20.78
C CYS A 37 25.90 4.88 -20.88
N GLU A 38 25.23 5.23 -19.76
CA GLU A 38 24.12 6.21 -19.76
C GLU A 38 24.29 7.25 -18.66
N VAL A 39 24.21 8.52 -19.06
CA VAL A 39 24.36 9.68 -18.17
C VAL A 39 23.12 10.58 -18.28
N LEU A 40 22.56 10.94 -17.13
CA LEU A 40 21.41 11.84 -17.01
C LEU A 40 21.89 13.23 -16.56
N VAL A 41 21.54 14.26 -17.34
CA VAL A 41 21.82 15.66 -16.99
C VAL A 41 20.50 16.37 -16.69
N HIS A 42 20.35 16.85 -15.46
CA HIS A 42 19.18 17.62 -15.03
C HIS A 42 19.34 19.09 -15.41
N ILE A 43 18.37 19.74 -16.08
CA ILE A 43 18.46 21.16 -16.45
C ILE A 43 17.33 21.98 -15.82
N THR A 44 17.69 23.15 -15.30
CA THR A 44 16.81 24.03 -14.50
C THR A 44 15.97 25.04 -15.30
N GLN A 45 16.24 25.25 -16.60
CA GLN A 45 15.42 26.09 -17.48
C GLN A 45 15.20 25.42 -18.85
N PRO A 46 13.94 25.10 -19.23
CA PRO A 46 13.65 24.42 -20.49
C PRO A 46 13.43 25.46 -21.60
N THR A 47 14.44 25.72 -22.42
CA THR A 47 14.25 26.49 -23.66
C THR A 47 15.18 26.05 -24.77
N ILE A 48 15.11 24.78 -25.18
CA ILE A 48 15.67 24.38 -26.49
C ILE A 48 14.72 23.39 -27.16
N TYR A 49 14.10 23.83 -28.26
CA TYR A 49 13.46 22.98 -29.24
C TYR A 49 14.54 22.50 -30.21
N ARG A 50 14.83 21.20 -30.17
CA ARG A 50 15.68 20.41 -31.08
C ARG A 50 16.74 21.22 -31.84
N SER A 51 17.95 21.31 -31.29
CA SER A 51 19.11 21.80 -32.02
C SER A 51 20.10 20.67 -32.29
N GLU A 52 20.58 20.61 -33.53
CA GLU A 52 21.76 19.85 -33.90
C GLU A 52 22.98 20.72 -33.55
N LEU A 53 23.81 20.25 -32.62
CA LEU A 53 25.05 20.93 -32.24
C LEU A 53 26.22 20.06 -32.66
N LYS A 54 27.21 20.64 -33.36
CA LYS A 54 28.45 19.92 -33.69
C LYS A 54 29.43 20.09 -32.55
N ASP A 55 30.03 18.99 -32.08
CA ASP A 55 31.12 19.07 -31.11
C ASP A 55 32.41 19.60 -31.75
N THR A 56 33.44 19.82 -30.93
CA THR A 56 34.77 20.31 -31.37
C THR A 56 35.50 19.37 -32.32
N THR A 57 34.97 18.16 -32.55
CA THR A 57 35.48 17.17 -33.51
C THR A 57 34.63 17.07 -34.78
N GLY A 58 33.58 17.89 -34.90
CA GLY A 58 32.71 17.96 -36.07
C GLY A 58 31.57 16.93 -36.09
N LYS A 59 31.37 16.15 -35.02
CA LYS A 59 30.28 15.17 -34.91
C LYS A 59 28.99 15.84 -34.44
N THR A 60 27.88 15.53 -35.11
CA THR A 60 26.56 16.06 -34.77
C THR A 60 26.02 15.38 -33.50
N ILE A 61 25.84 16.16 -32.44
CA ILE A 61 25.12 15.78 -31.23
C ILE A 61 23.68 16.24 -31.39
N VAL A 62 22.75 15.28 -31.35
CA VAL A 62 21.32 15.54 -31.38
C VAL A 62 20.83 15.70 -29.94
N MET A 63 20.52 16.94 -29.54
CA MET A 63 19.88 17.22 -28.25
C MET A 63 18.39 16.89 -28.35
N VAL A 64 17.97 15.78 -27.74
CA VAL A 64 16.56 15.40 -27.64
C VAL A 64 16.03 15.78 -26.26
N THR A 65 15.29 16.87 -26.18
CA THR A 65 14.50 17.20 -24.99
C THR A 65 13.24 16.33 -25.01
N VAL A 66 13.17 15.31 -24.15
CA VAL A 66 11.98 14.46 -24.08
C VAL A 66 10.97 15.07 -23.12
N LYS A 67 9.85 15.57 -23.64
CA LYS A 67 8.59 15.66 -22.89
C LYS A 67 7.81 14.36 -23.13
N ASP A 68 8.36 13.25 -22.67
CA ASP A 68 7.59 12.01 -22.62
C ASP A 68 7.16 11.82 -21.17
N ASP A 69 5.89 12.11 -20.91
CA ASP A 69 5.23 11.68 -19.67
C ASP A 69 5.42 10.16 -19.48
N ALA A 70 5.53 9.37 -20.56
CA ALA A 70 5.86 7.95 -20.55
C ALA A 70 7.27 7.60 -20.01
N ILE A 71 8.26 8.48 -20.13
CA ILE A 71 9.60 8.27 -19.54
C ILE A 71 9.59 8.70 -18.07
N LEU A 72 8.88 9.79 -17.74
CA LEU A 72 8.70 10.22 -16.36
C LEU A 72 7.89 9.20 -15.55
N GLU A 73 6.85 8.58 -16.12
CA GLU A 73 6.12 7.45 -15.53
C GLU A 73 7.00 6.21 -15.34
N ARG A 74 7.97 5.96 -16.23
CA ARG A 74 8.95 4.86 -16.07
C ARG A 74 9.97 5.12 -14.96
N ILE A 75 10.32 6.38 -14.70
CA ILE A 75 11.24 6.80 -13.63
C ILE A 75 10.50 6.94 -12.29
N HIS A 76 9.24 7.38 -12.34
CA HIS A 76 8.34 7.63 -11.23
C HIS A 76 7.22 6.59 -11.27
N ASN A 77 7.57 5.34 -10.95
CA ASN A 77 6.58 4.27 -10.80
C ASN A 77 6.42 3.94 -9.30
N PRO A 78 5.69 4.77 -8.54
CA PRO A 78 5.38 4.46 -7.15
C PRO A 78 4.54 3.18 -7.10
N SER A 79 5.12 2.11 -6.58
CA SER A 79 4.43 0.86 -6.30
C SER A 79 4.23 0.70 -4.80
N PHE A 80 3.05 0.24 -4.38
CA PHE A 80 2.82 -0.12 -2.98
C PHE A 80 3.80 -1.17 -2.47
N LEU A 81 4.35 -2.02 -3.36
CA LEU A 81 5.41 -2.96 -2.98
C LEU A 81 6.62 -2.26 -2.34
N HIS A 82 6.93 -1.03 -2.73
CA HIS A 82 8.11 -0.31 -2.23
C HIS A 82 7.99 0.09 -0.75
N VAL A 83 6.79 0.02 -0.14
CA VAL A 83 6.63 0.24 1.31
C VAL A 83 7.03 -0.99 2.13
N LEU A 84 7.19 -2.16 1.50
CA LEU A 84 7.52 -3.41 2.17
C LEU A 84 9.03 -3.66 2.12
N SER A 85 9.64 -3.83 3.29
CA SER A 85 11.04 -4.24 3.39
C SER A 85 11.20 -5.69 2.89
N PRO A 86 12.13 -5.97 1.95
CA PRO A 86 12.44 -7.33 1.53
C PRO A 86 12.86 -8.24 2.68
N ALA A 87 13.53 -7.69 3.71
CA ALA A 87 13.92 -8.44 4.89
C ALA A 87 12.72 -8.90 5.72
N SER A 88 11.71 -8.03 5.89
CA SER A 88 10.49 -8.36 6.61
C SER A 88 9.66 -9.42 5.86
N LEU A 89 9.51 -9.26 4.54
CA LEU A 89 8.82 -10.24 3.70
C LEU A 89 9.43 -11.64 3.82
N LYS A 90 10.76 -11.70 3.67
CA LYS A 90 11.53 -12.94 3.82
C LYS A 90 11.39 -13.56 5.21
N HIS A 91 11.45 -12.75 6.26
CA HIS A 91 11.27 -13.23 7.62
C HIS A 91 9.88 -13.81 7.85
N MET A 92 8.82 -13.11 7.43
CA MET A 92 7.43 -13.57 7.57
C MET A 92 7.17 -14.87 6.81
N ALA A 93 7.63 -14.97 5.55
CA ALA A 93 7.49 -16.18 4.75
C ALA A 93 8.12 -17.40 5.45
N ARG A 94 9.31 -17.24 6.02
CA ARG A 94 10.00 -18.31 6.77
C ARG A 94 9.24 -18.73 8.02
N GLU A 95 8.75 -17.77 8.80
CA GLU A 95 7.98 -18.07 10.01
C GLU A 95 6.69 -18.83 9.69
N TRP A 96 5.96 -18.42 8.64
CA TRP A 96 4.73 -19.12 8.22
C TRP A 96 5.00 -20.51 7.66
N LEU A 97 6.05 -20.69 6.87
CA LEU A 97 6.44 -22.01 6.36
C LEU A 97 6.87 -22.95 7.50
N LYS A 98 7.59 -22.41 8.50
CA LYS A 98 8.01 -23.15 9.69
C LYS A 98 6.82 -23.50 10.61
N GLU A 99 5.82 -22.63 10.70
CA GLU A 99 4.57 -22.90 11.40
C GLU A 99 3.83 -24.09 10.77
N ASP A 100 3.70 -24.11 9.44
CA ASP A 100 2.91 -25.14 8.72
C ASP A 100 3.67 -26.46 8.55
N VAL A 101 5.02 -26.43 8.49
CA VAL A 101 5.88 -27.62 8.44
C VAL A 101 6.99 -27.53 9.50
N PRO A 102 6.67 -27.73 10.79
CA PRO A 102 7.66 -27.68 11.85
C PRO A 102 8.55 -28.93 11.92
N SER A 103 8.15 -30.04 11.27
CA SER A 103 8.89 -31.31 11.27
C SER A 103 9.01 -31.92 9.86
N PHE A 104 8.20 -32.92 9.52
CA PHE A 104 8.26 -33.66 8.26
C PHE A 104 7.06 -33.37 7.36
N ASP A 105 7.33 -33.18 6.07
CA ASP A 105 6.31 -33.18 5.01
C ASP A 105 6.16 -34.58 4.41
N TYR A 106 5.24 -35.36 4.98
CA TYR A 106 4.95 -36.72 4.50
C TYR A 106 4.32 -36.74 3.10
N ALA A 107 3.51 -35.74 2.76
CA ALA A 107 2.88 -35.66 1.44
C ALA A 107 3.91 -35.32 0.35
N GLY A 108 4.94 -34.55 0.70
CA GLY A 108 6.11 -34.28 -0.14
C GLY A 108 6.84 -35.55 -0.58
N PHE A 109 6.93 -36.58 0.28
CA PHE A 109 7.48 -37.88 -0.09
C PHE A 109 6.69 -38.56 -1.21
N VAL A 110 5.35 -38.47 -1.16
CA VAL A 110 4.46 -39.13 -2.12
C VAL A 110 4.59 -38.51 -3.52
N VAL A 111 4.72 -37.17 -3.61
CA VAL A 111 4.73 -36.46 -4.89
C VAL A 111 6.13 -36.33 -5.51
N GLY A 112 7.19 -36.40 -4.70
CA GLY A 112 8.57 -36.34 -5.15
C GLY A 112 9.02 -34.95 -5.64
N GLU A 113 10.03 -34.93 -6.50
CA GLU A 113 10.72 -33.70 -6.93
C GLU A 113 10.51 -33.31 -8.40
N LYS A 114 9.56 -33.93 -9.10
CA LYS A 114 9.30 -33.59 -10.50
C LYS A 114 8.94 -32.10 -10.65
N GLU A 115 9.41 -31.50 -11.73
CA GLU A 115 9.03 -30.15 -12.13
C GLU A 115 7.58 -30.17 -12.62
N GLU A 116 6.75 -29.30 -12.06
CA GLU A 116 5.34 -29.17 -12.40
C GLU A 116 4.96 -27.68 -12.44
N GLN A 117 3.75 -27.42 -12.93
CA GLN A 117 3.14 -26.11 -12.85
C GLN A 117 1.84 -26.17 -12.07
N ALA A 118 1.53 -25.08 -11.37
CA ALA A 118 0.27 -24.84 -10.73
C ALA A 118 -0.31 -23.50 -11.18
N ILE A 119 -1.63 -23.35 -11.07
CA ILE A 119 -2.30 -22.08 -11.27
C ILE A 119 -3.04 -21.64 -10.01
N ILE A 120 -3.04 -20.33 -9.78
CA ILE A 120 -3.92 -19.70 -8.80
C ILE A 120 -5.14 -19.17 -9.55
N LEU A 121 -6.32 -19.59 -9.10
CA LEU A 121 -7.61 -19.18 -9.64
C LEU A 121 -8.35 -18.34 -8.61
N GLN A 122 -8.79 -17.16 -9.00
CA GLN A 122 -9.75 -16.37 -8.23
C GLN A 122 -11.17 -16.78 -8.65
N LYS A 123 -11.96 -17.23 -7.67
CA LYS A 123 -13.29 -17.83 -7.86
C LYS A 123 -14.44 -16.94 -7.39
N GLU A 124 -14.12 -15.78 -6.81
CA GLU A 124 -15.07 -14.76 -6.37
C GLU A 124 -14.64 -13.38 -6.88
N SER A 125 -15.61 -12.51 -7.19
CA SER A 125 -15.32 -11.14 -7.63
C SER A 125 -14.68 -10.34 -6.50
N GLY A 126 -13.60 -9.63 -6.79
CA GLY A 126 -12.92 -8.85 -5.76
C GLY A 126 -11.58 -8.28 -6.21
N VAL A 127 -10.95 -7.53 -5.31
CA VAL A 127 -9.63 -6.95 -5.50
C VAL A 127 -8.57 -7.97 -5.13
N LEU A 128 -7.67 -8.30 -6.07
CA LEU A 128 -6.51 -9.12 -5.75
C LEU A 128 -5.50 -8.29 -4.95
N ALA A 129 -5.16 -8.75 -3.75
CA ALA A 129 -4.10 -8.15 -2.96
C ALA A 129 -3.25 -9.19 -2.23
N GLY A 130 -1.94 -8.93 -2.15
CA GLY A 130 -0.98 -9.73 -1.39
C GLY A 130 0.09 -10.44 -2.22
N GLN A 131 0.28 -10.08 -3.50
CA GLN A 131 1.31 -10.66 -4.38
C GLN A 131 2.70 -10.67 -3.73
N PRO A 132 3.19 -9.59 -3.08
CA PRO A 132 4.53 -9.57 -2.50
C PRO A 132 4.78 -10.64 -1.43
N PHE A 133 3.74 -11.00 -0.68
CA PHE A 133 3.83 -12.01 0.38
C PHE A 133 3.82 -13.42 -0.21
N VAL A 134 3.02 -13.66 -1.25
CA VAL A 134 3.00 -14.92 -2.00
C VAL A 134 4.32 -15.14 -2.74
N ASP A 135 4.86 -14.08 -3.35
CA ASP A 135 6.19 -14.10 -3.98
C ASP A 135 7.26 -14.49 -2.97
N ALA A 136 7.23 -13.92 -1.77
CA ALA A 136 8.19 -14.24 -0.71
C ALA A 136 8.09 -15.70 -0.26
N VAL A 137 6.89 -16.26 -0.13
CA VAL A 137 6.66 -17.68 0.22
C VAL A 137 7.25 -18.60 -0.85
N PHE A 138 6.88 -18.42 -2.12
CA PHE A 138 7.36 -19.31 -3.19
C PHE A 138 8.84 -19.11 -3.48
N LYS A 139 9.39 -17.91 -3.27
CA LYS A 139 10.83 -17.65 -3.39
C LYS A 139 11.67 -18.41 -2.35
N GLU A 140 11.18 -18.57 -1.12
CA GLU A 140 11.88 -19.39 -0.11
C GLU A 140 11.85 -20.89 -0.42
N LEU A 141 11.02 -21.30 -1.38
CA LEU A 141 10.86 -22.68 -1.84
C LEU A 141 11.44 -22.91 -3.25
N ASP A 142 12.27 -21.99 -3.75
CA ASP A 142 12.87 -22.04 -5.09
C ASP A 142 11.84 -22.19 -6.23
N CYS A 143 10.61 -21.70 -6.03
CA CYS A 143 9.55 -21.68 -7.04
C CYS A 143 9.51 -20.32 -7.75
N LEU A 144 9.12 -20.34 -9.04
CA LEU A 144 8.93 -19.15 -9.86
C LEU A 144 7.45 -18.85 -10.01
N ILE A 145 7.05 -17.59 -9.83
CA ILE A 145 5.67 -17.14 -9.99
C ILE A 145 5.58 -16.12 -11.12
N GLU A 146 4.58 -16.30 -11.99
CA GLU A 146 4.18 -15.40 -13.04
C GLU A 146 2.76 -14.91 -12.75
N TRP A 147 2.59 -13.61 -12.50
CA TRP A 147 1.29 -12.99 -12.29
C TRP A 147 0.64 -12.60 -13.61
N HIS A 148 -0.63 -12.96 -13.78
CA HIS A 148 -1.45 -12.65 -14.96
C HIS A 148 -2.36 -11.43 -14.75
N VAL A 149 -2.33 -10.87 -13.54
CA VAL A 149 -3.08 -9.68 -13.13
C VAL A 149 -2.18 -8.82 -12.24
N THR A 150 -2.41 -7.51 -12.25
CA THR A 150 -1.63 -6.59 -11.42
C THR A 150 -2.22 -6.45 -10.02
N GLU A 151 -1.38 -6.27 -9.02
CA GLU A 151 -1.79 -5.97 -7.64
C GLU A 151 -2.83 -4.83 -7.60
N GLY A 152 -3.92 -5.00 -6.85
CA GLY A 152 -4.99 -4.00 -6.74
C GLY A 152 -6.01 -4.00 -7.88
N SER A 153 -5.85 -4.89 -8.88
CA SER A 153 -6.86 -5.11 -9.91
C SER A 153 -8.14 -5.70 -9.31
N TYR A 154 -9.29 -5.18 -9.76
CA TYR A 154 -10.57 -5.84 -9.55
C TYR A 154 -10.73 -6.95 -10.58
N VAL A 155 -11.02 -8.16 -10.14
CA VAL A 155 -11.03 -9.37 -10.96
C VAL A 155 -12.39 -10.04 -10.85
N GLU A 156 -12.97 -10.37 -12.01
CA GLU A 156 -14.19 -11.17 -12.11
C GLU A 156 -13.86 -12.66 -12.21
N PRO A 157 -14.63 -13.56 -11.55
CA PRO A 157 -14.37 -14.98 -11.53
C PRO A 157 -14.95 -15.69 -12.77
N ILE A 158 -14.47 -16.88 -13.15
CA ILE A 158 -13.25 -17.54 -12.64
C ILE A 158 -12.06 -17.03 -13.46
N LYS A 159 -11.03 -16.50 -12.80
CA LYS A 159 -9.85 -15.96 -13.47
C LYS A 159 -8.58 -16.63 -12.99
N LYS A 160 -7.74 -17.05 -13.93
CA LYS A 160 -6.33 -17.39 -13.68
C LYS A 160 -5.56 -16.11 -13.35
N VAL A 161 -5.13 -15.97 -12.09
CA VAL A 161 -4.41 -14.79 -11.60
C VAL A 161 -2.90 -15.01 -11.51
N ALA A 162 -2.43 -16.25 -11.36
CA ALA A 162 -1.00 -16.57 -11.39
C ALA A 162 -0.73 -17.98 -11.92
N THR A 163 0.49 -18.19 -12.40
CA THR A 163 1.09 -19.50 -12.66
C THR A 163 2.34 -19.64 -11.79
N VAL A 164 2.49 -20.77 -11.09
CA VAL A 164 3.67 -21.07 -10.25
C VAL A 164 4.35 -22.32 -10.79
N SER A 165 5.66 -22.27 -11.00
CA SER A 165 6.45 -23.39 -11.53
C SER A 165 7.56 -23.77 -10.56
N GLY A 166 7.86 -25.06 -10.43
CA GLY A 166 8.92 -25.59 -9.58
C GLY A 166 8.69 -27.05 -9.23
N LYS A 167 9.50 -27.57 -8.30
CA LYS A 167 9.33 -28.93 -7.79
C LYS A 167 7.96 -29.10 -7.15
N VAL A 168 7.24 -30.15 -7.52
CA VAL A 168 5.85 -30.37 -7.06
C VAL A 168 5.70 -30.40 -5.54
N ARG A 169 6.67 -30.97 -4.80
CA ARG A 169 6.65 -30.92 -3.33
C ARG A 169 6.75 -29.50 -2.79
N HIS A 170 7.50 -28.62 -3.44
CA HIS A 170 7.64 -27.22 -3.05
C HIS A 170 6.41 -26.39 -3.41
N LEU A 171 5.80 -26.64 -4.58
CA LEU A 171 4.52 -26.05 -4.94
C LEU A 171 3.43 -26.35 -3.91
N LEU A 172 3.29 -27.62 -3.53
CA LEU A 172 2.26 -28.06 -2.58
C LEU A 172 2.58 -27.68 -1.13
N LEU A 173 3.86 -27.62 -0.75
CA LEU A 173 4.26 -27.13 0.57
C LEU A 173 3.96 -25.64 0.75
N GLY A 174 4.12 -24.82 -0.30
CA GLY A 174 3.79 -23.40 -0.27
C GLY A 174 2.30 -23.09 -0.43
N GLU A 175 1.50 -24.03 -0.95
CA GLU A 175 0.09 -23.81 -1.33
C GLU A 175 -0.73 -23.17 -0.21
N ARG A 176 -0.78 -23.80 0.96
CA ARG A 176 -1.71 -23.40 2.03
C ARG A 176 -1.33 -22.05 2.62
N VAL A 177 -0.05 -21.84 2.88
CA VAL A 177 0.50 -20.58 3.39
C VAL A 177 0.23 -19.44 2.40
N ALA A 178 0.55 -19.64 1.11
CA ALA A 178 0.33 -18.63 0.07
C ALA A 178 -1.16 -18.28 -0.09
N LEU A 179 -2.04 -19.28 -0.21
CA LEU A 179 -3.48 -19.05 -0.34
C LEU A 179 -4.05 -18.39 0.92
N ASN A 180 -3.67 -18.82 2.12
CA ASN A 180 -4.16 -18.21 3.36
C ASN A 180 -3.81 -16.73 3.45
N CYS A 181 -2.63 -16.34 2.99
CA CYS A 181 -2.22 -14.94 2.95
C CYS A 181 -3.02 -14.17 1.88
N LEU A 182 -3.04 -14.68 0.64
CA LEU A 182 -3.65 -14.02 -0.51
C LEU A 182 -5.17 -13.85 -0.34
N THR A 183 -5.86 -14.86 0.17
CA THR A 183 -7.33 -14.84 0.39
C THR A 183 -7.74 -13.79 1.42
N ARG A 184 -6.98 -13.67 2.52
CA ARG A 184 -7.24 -12.68 3.57
C ARG A 184 -6.90 -11.26 3.12
N ALA A 185 -5.74 -11.07 2.51
CA ALA A 185 -5.33 -9.77 1.96
C ALA A 185 -6.32 -9.28 0.91
N SER A 186 -6.71 -10.14 -0.04
CA SER A 186 -7.70 -9.81 -1.07
C SER A 186 -9.08 -9.52 -0.49
N GLY A 187 -9.51 -10.24 0.56
CA GLY A 187 -10.75 -9.97 1.28
C GLY A 187 -10.79 -8.57 1.91
N ILE A 188 -9.70 -8.17 2.58
CA ILE A 188 -9.54 -6.84 3.17
C ILE A 188 -9.52 -5.76 2.08
N ALA A 189 -8.71 -5.93 1.03
CA ALA A 189 -8.61 -4.97 -0.06
C ALA A 189 -9.95 -4.78 -0.80
N THR A 190 -10.72 -5.86 -0.94
CA THR A 190 -12.07 -5.79 -1.52
C THR A 190 -13.03 -5.01 -0.63
N ALA A 191 -13.03 -5.27 0.68
CA ALA A 191 -13.84 -4.50 1.63
C ALA A 191 -13.45 -3.01 1.66
N ALA A 192 -12.15 -2.72 1.68
CA ALA A 192 -11.62 -1.37 1.60
C ALA A 192 -12.05 -0.63 0.32
N ARG A 193 -11.95 -1.29 -0.84
CA ARG A 193 -12.38 -0.71 -2.12
C ARG A 193 -13.87 -0.37 -2.13
N ARG A 194 -14.72 -1.20 -1.53
CA ARG A 194 -16.15 -0.89 -1.39
C ARG A 194 -16.38 0.36 -0.55
N MET A 195 -15.69 0.50 0.58
CA MET A 195 -15.81 1.69 1.44
C MET A 195 -15.32 2.96 0.74
N ALA A 196 -14.17 2.90 0.07
CA ALA A 196 -13.66 4.02 -0.73
C ALA A 196 -14.68 4.46 -1.79
N HIS A 197 -15.28 3.51 -2.50
CA HIS A 197 -16.30 3.80 -3.51
C HIS A 197 -17.57 4.43 -2.92
N ILE A 198 -17.99 4.03 -1.72
CA ILE A 198 -19.12 4.66 -1.02
C ILE A 198 -18.78 6.11 -0.67
N ALA A 199 -17.61 6.35 -0.09
CA ALA A 199 -17.12 7.69 0.23
C ALA A 199 -17.05 8.61 -1.01
N ASP A 200 -16.49 8.10 -2.12
CA ASP A 200 -16.40 8.82 -3.39
C ASP A 200 -17.78 9.19 -3.95
N LYS A 201 -18.75 8.26 -3.88
CA LYS A 201 -20.14 8.50 -4.30
C LYS A 201 -20.85 9.57 -3.49
N CYS A 202 -20.48 9.74 -2.22
CA CYS A 202 -20.97 10.83 -1.38
C CYS A 202 -20.36 12.18 -1.77
N GLY A 203 -19.33 12.22 -2.63
CA GLY A 203 -18.58 13.43 -2.97
C GLY A 203 -17.67 13.91 -1.84
N TRP A 204 -17.50 13.11 -0.79
CA TRP A 204 -16.69 13.41 0.37
C TRP A 204 -15.20 13.46 0.01
N LYS A 205 -14.44 14.34 0.66
CA LYS A 205 -13.03 14.63 0.33
C LYS A 205 -12.03 14.14 1.36
N GLY A 206 -12.52 13.50 2.42
CA GLY A 206 -11.67 12.92 3.45
C GLY A 206 -11.17 11.51 3.09
N GLU A 207 -10.58 10.87 4.08
CA GLU A 207 -9.96 9.55 3.96
C GLU A 207 -10.73 8.49 4.76
N VAL A 208 -11.12 7.41 4.09
CA VAL A 208 -11.48 6.19 4.82
C VAL A 208 -10.21 5.57 5.37
N ALA A 209 -10.23 5.13 6.63
CA ALA A 209 -9.07 4.57 7.29
C ALA A 209 -9.34 3.23 8.00
N GLY A 210 -8.31 2.37 8.06
CA GLY A 210 -8.30 1.20 8.93
C GLY A 210 -7.99 1.56 10.38
N THR A 211 -7.66 0.54 11.19
CA THR A 211 -7.31 0.74 12.61
C THR A 211 -6.17 -0.20 13.03
N ARG A 212 -5.81 -0.22 14.31
CA ARG A 212 -4.90 -1.23 14.89
C ARG A 212 -5.61 -2.51 15.33
N LYS A 213 -6.92 -2.64 15.07
CA LYS A 213 -7.72 -3.85 15.35
C LYS A 213 -7.44 -4.94 14.31
N THR A 214 -6.18 -5.33 14.25
CA THR A 214 -5.60 -6.26 13.28
C THR A 214 -5.30 -7.59 13.93
N THR A 215 -5.24 -8.67 13.15
CA THR A 215 -4.83 -9.99 13.65
C THR A 215 -3.39 -9.91 14.20
N PRO A 216 -3.12 -10.36 15.44
CA PRO A 216 -1.75 -10.42 15.98
C PRO A 216 -0.82 -11.21 15.07
N GLY A 217 0.37 -10.67 14.78
CA GLY A 217 1.35 -11.29 13.86
C GLY A 217 1.08 -11.06 12.36
N PHE A 218 -0.13 -10.64 11.97
CA PHE A 218 -0.52 -10.49 10.55
C PHE A 218 -0.70 -9.03 10.10
N ARG A 219 -0.47 -8.06 11.01
CA ARG A 219 -0.73 -6.63 10.79
C ARG A 219 -0.13 -6.07 9.50
N LEU A 220 1.11 -6.45 9.13
CA LEU A 220 1.75 -5.90 7.94
C LEU A 220 0.96 -6.24 6.67
N VAL A 221 0.45 -7.47 6.57
CA VAL A 221 -0.39 -7.91 5.44
C VAL A 221 -1.71 -7.15 5.43
N GLU A 222 -2.38 -7.06 6.57
CA GLU A 222 -3.68 -6.40 6.67
C GLU A 222 -3.57 -4.90 6.34
N LYS A 223 -2.56 -4.21 6.85
CA LYS A 223 -2.31 -2.78 6.54
C LYS A 223 -1.94 -2.58 5.08
N TYR A 224 -1.11 -3.46 4.51
CA TYR A 224 -0.80 -3.41 3.09
C TYR A 224 -2.06 -3.59 2.23
N ALA A 225 -2.92 -4.55 2.57
CA ALA A 225 -4.17 -4.77 1.88
C ALA A 225 -5.13 -3.56 1.92
N LEU A 226 -5.15 -2.80 3.02
CA LEU A 226 -5.88 -1.52 3.10
C LEU A 226 -5.37 -0.52 2.04
N LEU A 227 -4.04 -0.35 1.93
CA LEU A 227 -3.44 0.55 0.92
C LEU A 227 -3.84 0.14 -0.50
N VAL A 228 -3.71 -1.15 -0.82
CA VAL A 228 -4.08 -1.70 -2.13
C VAL A 228 -5.58 -1.54 -2.40
N GLY A 229 -6.41 -1.66 -1.37
CA GLY A 229 -7.84 -1.40 -1.41
C GLY A 229 -8.20 0.06 -1.70
N GLY A 230 -7.27 0.99 -1.49
CA GLY A 230 -7.45 2.43 -1.72
C GLY A 230 -7.90 3.20 -0.48
N VAL A 231 -7.64 2.68 0.72
CA VAL A 231 -7.96 3.37 1.99
C VAL A 231 -6.70 3.55 2.84
N SER A 232 -6.71 4.58 3.68
CA SER A 232 -5.61 4.90 4.56
C SER A 232 -5.42 3.83 5.63
N THR A 233 -4.16 3.60 6.02
CA THR A 233 -3.85 2.58 7.03
C THR A 233 -4.19 3.02 8.43
N HIS A 234 -4.27 4.33 8.69
CA HIS A 234 -4.12 4.92 10.04
C HIS A 234 -2.74 4.56 10.63
N ARG A 235 -2.48 4.88 11.90
CA ARG A 235 -1.20 4.53 12.54
C ARG A 235 -0.96 3.02 12.48
N HIS A 236 0.28 2.64 12.18
CA HIS A 236 0.68 1.24 12.07
C HIS A 236 0.74 0.59 13.46
N ASP A 237 1.42 1.25 14.40
CA ASP A 237 1.69 0.74 15.75
C ASP A 237 1.62 1.87 16.79
N LEU A 238 2.12 1.60 18.01
CA LEU A 238 2.18 2.58 19.10
C LEU A 238 3.31 3.60 18.92
N SER A 239 4.28 3.33 18.05
CA SER A 239 5.46 4.16 17.81
C SER A 239 5.23 5.16 16.66
N SER A 240 4.25 4.88 15.80
CA SER A 240 3.96 5.67 14.60
C SER A 240 3.30 7.02 14.90
N MET A 241 2.43 7.06 15.91
CA MET A 241 1.66 8.25 16.32
C MET A 241 1.16 8.08 17.76
N ILE A 242 1.21 9.16 18.54
CA ILE A 242 0.70 9.17 19.90
C ILE A 242 -0.83 9.32 19.82
N MET A 243 -1.56 8.35 20.37
CA MET A 243 -3.01 8.42 20.49
C MET A 243 -3.40 8.30 21.95
N LEU A 244 -4.00 9.34 22.49
CA LEU A 244 -4.51 9.40 23.84
C LEU A 244 -5.98 8.96 23.82
N LYS A 245 -6.24 7.84 24.48
CA LYS A 245 -7.60 7.29 24.68
C LYS A 245 -8.11 7.62 26.08
N ASP A 246 -9.38 7.33 26.32
CA ASP A 246 -10.04 7.38 27.64
C ASP A 246 -9.16 6.94 28.82
N ASN A 247 -8.56 5.76 28.75
CA ASN A 247 -7.72 5.22 29.83
C ASN A 247 -6.46 6.06 30.10
N HIS A 248 -5.90 6.70 29.06
CA HIS A 248 -4.75 7.59 29.22
C HIS A 248 -5.17 8.89 29.89
N ILE A 249 -6.29 9.47 29.44
CA ILE A 249 -6.84 10.73 29.97
C ILE A 249 -7.22 10.56 31.44
N TRP A 250 -7.92 9.47 31.79
CA TRP A 250 -8.29 9.16 33.18
C TRP A 250 -7.08 9.02 34.09
N THR A 251 -5.97 8.47 33.59
CA THR A 251 -4.73 8.30 34.36
C THR A 251 -3.96 9.62 34.48
N ALA A 252 -3.93 10.45 33.43
CA ALA A 252 -3.24 11.74 33.42
C ALA A 252 -4.03 12.86 34.14
N GLY A 253 -5.30 12.61 34.47
CA GLY A 253 -6.18 13.52 35.20
C GLY A 253 -7.04 14.41 34.29
N ASN A 254 -6.47 15.01 33.25
CA ASN A 254 -7.22 15.76 32.23
C ASN A 254 -6.53 15.72 30.85
N ILE A 255 -7.26 16.13 29.80
CA ILE A 255 -6.79 16.10 28.41
C ILE A 255 -5.63 17.07 28.22
N THR A 256 -5.74 18.29 28.75
CA THR A 256 -4.71 19.33 28.62
C THR A 256 -3.35 18.84 29.10
N GLN A 257 -3.29 18.19 30.26
CA GLN A 257 -2.07 17.64 30.82
C GLN A 257 -1.56 16.46 29.99
N ALA A 258 -2.45 15.55 29.59
CA ALA A 258 -2.07 14.39 28.77
C ALA A 258 -1.44 14.82 27.43
N VAL A 259 -1.98 15.84 26.76
CA VAL A 259 -1.43 16.37 25.50
C VAL A 259 -0.08 17.05 25.73
N LYS A 260 0.08 17.81 26.82
CA LYS A 260 1.37 18.42 27.18
C LYS A 260 2.45 17.36 27.41
N ASP A 261 2.13 16.31 28.17
CA ASP A 261 3.08 15.23 28.46
C ASP A 261 3.42 14.43 27.19
N ALA A 262 2.43 14.15 26.35
CA ALA A 262 2.65 13.54 25.04
C ALA A 262 3.57 14.39 24.15
N ARG A 263 3.45 15.72 24.20
CA ARG A 263 4.30 16.64 23.42
C ARG A 263 5.76 16.58 23.84
N VAL A 264 6.05 16.36 25.12
CA VAL A 264 7.43 16.26 25.64
C VAL A 264 8.19 15.12 24.95
N VAL A 265 7.53 13.98 24.71
CA VAL A 265 8.17 12.79 24.11
C VAL A 265 7.99 12.72 22.59
N GLY A 266 6.88 13.23 22.04
CA GLY A 266 6.62 13.24 20.60
C GLY A 266 7.36 14.36 19.84
N GLY A 267 7.70 15.44 20.54
CA GLY A 267 8.38 16.60 19.97
C GLY A 267 7.60 17.21 18.79
N PHE A 268 8.35 17.65 17.76
CA PHE A 268 7.79 18.23 16.55
C PHE A 268 7.45 17.20 15.46
N SER A 269 7.96 15.98 15.57
CA SER A 269 7.90 14.97 14.50
C SER A 269 6.68 14.05 14.57
N THR A 270 6.13 13.85 15.77
CA THR A 270 5.06 12.89 16.01
C THR A 270 3.74 13.60 16.30
N LYS A 271 2.71 13.30 15.51
CA LYS A 271 1.36 13.83 15.73
C LYS A 271 0.75 13.24 17.01
N ILE A 272 -0.10 14.04 17.63
CA ILE A 272 -0.91 13.68 18.79
C ILE A 272 -2.38 13.64 18.36
N GLU A 273 -3.00 12.48 18.53
CA GLU A 273 -4.42 12.25 18.37
C GLU A 273 -5.08 12.05 19.73
N VAL A 274 -6.26 12.64 19.95
CA VAL A 274 -7.04 12.45 21.17
C VAL A 274 -8.42 11.89 20.84
N GLU A 275 -8.79 10.78 21.48
CA GLU A 275 -10.13 10.21 21.43
C GLU A 275 -11.05 10.94 22.41
N CYS A 276 -12.11 11.54 21.89
CA CYS A 276 -13.05 12.39 22.61
C CYS A 276 -14.47 11.83 22.49
N ARG A 277 -15.21 11.87 23.61
CA ARG A 277 -16.58 11.36 23.75
C ARG A 277 -17.63 12.47 23.90
N SER A 278 -17.17 13.72 23.99
CA SER A 278 -18.03 14.90 24.10
C SER A 278 -17.43 16.08 23.32
N TYR A 279 -18.26 17.09 23.04
CA TYR A 279 -17.83 18.32 22.41
C TYR A 279 -16.80 19.06 23.30
N GLU A 280 -17.01 19.04 24.61
CA GLU A 280 -16.15 19.69 25.59
C GLU A 280 -14.74 19.07 25.60
N GLU A 281 -14.65 17.74 25.56
CA GLU A 281 -13.38 17.03 25.45
C GLU A 281 -12.66 17.34 24.13
N ALA A 282 -13.40 17.37 23.02
CA ALA A 282 -12.86 17.69 21.71
C ALA A 282 -12.31 19.13 21.65
N LEU A 283 -13.04 20.08 22.25
CA LEU A 283 -12.62 21.48 22.36
C LEU A 283 -11.37 21.61 23.24
N GLU A 284 -11.30 20.91 24.37
CA GLU A 284 -10.12 20.89 25.24
C GLU A 284 -8.90 20.31 24.51
N ALA A 285 -9.06 19.18 23.81
CA ALA A 285 -7.99 18.54 23.05
C ALA A 285 -7.41 19.45 21.96
N ALA A 286 -8.28 20.10 21.20
CA ALA A 286 -7.87 21.05 20.16
C ALA A 286 -7.15 22.27 20.77
N ALA A 287 -7.69 22.83 21.87
CA ALA A 287 -7.07 23.96 22.57
C ALA A 287 -5.72 23.61 23.21
N ALA A 288 -5.55 22.36 23.65
CA ALA A 288 -4.29 21.84 24.18
C ALA A 288 -3.22 21.59 23.10
N GLY A 289 -3.59 21.69 21.81
CA GLY A 289 -2.67 21.58 20.68
C GLY A 289 -2.51 20.15 20.16
N ALA A 290 -3.54 19.31 20.26
CA ALA A 290 -3.59 18.05 19.50
C ALA A 290 -3.73 18.35 18.00
N GLU A 291 -3.03 17.58 17.14
CA GLU A 291 -3.18 17.71 15.69
C GLU A 291 -4.45 17.03 15.17
N ILE A 292 -4.91 16.00 15.87
CA ILE A 292 -6.06 15.19 15.47
C ILE A 292 -7.01 15.02 16.67
N VAL A 293 -8.30 15.24 16.43
CA VAL A 293 -9.37 14.91 17.38
C VAL A 293 -10.25 13.82 16.76
N MET A 294 -10.37 12.71 17.46
CA MET A 294 -11.26 11.61 17.10
C MET A 294 -12.56 11.72 17.90
N LEU A 295 -13.68 11.89 17.21
CA LEU A 295 -15.03 11.85 17.76
C LEU A 295 -15.49 10.39 17.83
N ASP A 296 -15.43 9.77 19.01
CA ASP A 296 -15.75 8.35 19.21
C ASP A 296 -17.23 8.13 19.51
N ASN A 297 -17.90 7.33 18.68
CA ASN A 297 -19.32 6.97 18.78
C ASN A 297 -20.31 8.15 18.74
N PHE A 298 -19.94 9.26 18.09
CA PHE A 298 -20.86 10.36 17.82
C PHE A 298 -21.90 9.95 16.78
N SER A 299 -23.13 10.48 16.87
CA SER A 299 -24.09 10.39 15.76
C SER A 299 -23.63 11.25 14.58
N PRO A 300 -24.04 10.97 13.33
CA PRO A 300 -23.68 11.79 12.18
C PRO A 300 -24.00 13.28 12.35
N GLN A 301 -25.16 13.59 12.94
CA GLN A 301 -25.62 14.96 13.14
C GLN A 301 -24.73 15.69 14.14
N THR A 302 -24.45 15.07 15.29
CA THR A 302 -23.61 15.67 16.34
C THR A 302 -22.16 15.76 15.88
N ALA A 303 -21.66 14.78 15.12
CA ALA A 303 -20.32 14.81 14.58
C ALA A 303 -20.14 15.95 13.57
N SER A 304 -21.13 16.15 12.69
CA SER A 304 -21.11 17.25 11.71
C SER A 304 -21.08 18.63 12.37
N SER A 305 -21.97 18.87 13.36
CA SER A 305 -21.98 20.16 14.07
C SER A 305 -20.72 20.39 14.90
N THR A 306 -20.21 19.34 15.56
CA THR A 306 -18.96 19.39 16.34
C THR A 306 -17.76 19.67 15.45
N ALA A 307 -17.61 18.93 14.34
CA ALA A 307 -16.51 19.10 13.40
C ALA A 307 -16.48 20.51 12.81
N LYS A 308 -17.66 21.07 12.47
CA LYS A 308 -17.77 22.44 11.97
C LYS A 308 -17.26 23.47 12.97
N ASP A 309 -17.75 23.45 14.22
CA ASP A 309 -17.31 24.43 15.23
C ASP A 309 -15.81 24.30 15.55
N LEU A 310 -15.30 23.06 15.61
CA LEU A 310 -13.87 22.82 15.82
C LEU A 310 -13.04 23.37 14.67
N LYS A 311 -13.43 23.17 13.41
CA LYS A 311 -12.71 23.72 12.24
C LYS A 311 -12.80 25.25 12.18
N ASP A 312 -13.93 25.85 12.55
CA ASP A 312 -14.08 27.31 12.60
C ASP A 312 -13.10 27.95 13.60
N LYS A 313 -12.85 27.27 14.73
CA LYS A 313 -11.91 27.74 15.78
C LYS A 313 -10.47 27.31 15.55
N PHE A 314 -10.26 26.12 14.97
CA PHE A 314 -8.97 25.50 14.75
C PHE A 314 -8.87 25.00 13.29
N PRO A 315 -8.62 25.88 12.32
CA PRO A 315 -8.71 25.54 10.89
C PRO A 315 -7.79 24.41 10.41
N ASN A 316 -6.68 24.17 11.11
CA ASN A 316 -5.70 23.14 10.78
C ASN A 316 -5.93 21.81 11.52
N LEU A 317 -6.92 21.74 12.42
CA LEU A 317 -7.23 20.52 13.16
C LEU A 317 -7.71 19.43 12.19
N ILE A 318 -7.23 18.20 12.35
CA ILE A 318 -7.79 17.05 11.64
C ILE A 318 -8.90 16.46 12.53
N VAL A 319 -10.09 16.28 11.98
CA VAL A 319 -11.22 15.65 12.66
C VAL A 319 -11.44 14.26 12.10
N GLU A 320 -11.36 13.26 12.99
CA GLU A 320 -11.63 11.86 12.70
C GLU A 320 -12.97 11.44 13.35
N ILE A 321 -13.75 10.60 12.67
CA ILE A 321 -14.89 9.90 13.27
C ILE A 321 -14.58 8.41 13.31
N SER A 322 -14.90 7.79 14.45
CA SER A 322 -14.79 6.35 14.66
C SER A 322 -15.96 5.84 15.53
N GLY A 323 -16.19 4.52 15.51
CA GLY A 323 -17.14 3.84 16.40
C GLY A 323 -18.39 3.34 15.67
N GLY A 324 -18.58 2.02 15.66
CA GLY A 324 -19.81 1.39 15.13
C GLY A 324 -20.09 1.55 13.64
N ILE A 325 -19.16 2.11 12.85
CA ILE A 325 -19.37 2.37 11.42
C ILE A 325 -19.27 1.07 10.61
N THR A 326 -20.18 0.92 9.65
CA THR A 326 -20.33 -0.24 8.77
C THR A 326 -20.49 0.20 7.32
N GLU A 327 -20.48 -0.75 6.38
CA GLU A 327 -20.77 -0.46 4.96
C GLU A 327 -22.11 0.27 4.78
N ALA A 328 -23.13 -0.16 5.53
CA ALA A 328 -24.47 0.40 5.45
C ALA A 328 -24.59 1.81 6.05
N THR A 329 -23.70 2.18 6.98
CA THR A 329 -23.76 3.46 7.70
C THR A 329 -22.69 4.44 7.26
N LEU A 330 -21.64 4.02 6.54
CA LEU A 330 -20.53 4.89 6.13
C LEU A 330 -21.00 6.17 5.42
N ALA A 331 -21.97 6.05 4.51
CA ALA A 331 -22.47 7.19 3.73
C ALA A 331 -23.05 8.31 4.61
N THR A 332 -23.63 7.98 5.79
CA THR A 332 -24.18 9.00 6.69
C THR A 332 -23.09 9.76 7.44
N TYR A 333 -21.91 9.17 7.60
CA TYR A 333 -20.75 9.79 8.25
C TYR A 333 -19.86 10.58 7.28
N CYS A 334 -20.12 10.50 5.98
CA CYS A 334 -19.47 11.29 4.94
C CYS A 334 -19.99 12.75 4.96
N VAL A 335 -19.72 13.45 6.06
CA VAL A 335 -20.17 14.83 6.31
C VAL A 335 -19.03 15.83 6.11
N ASP A 336 -19.38 17.08 5.81
CA ASP A 336 -18.41 18.16 5.67
C ASP A 336 -17.63 18.39 6.98
N ASN A 337 -16.42 18.94 6.86
CA ASN A 337 -15.50 19.28 7.96
C ASN A 337 -14.90 18.08 8.72
N VAL A 338 -15.24 16.85 8.33
CA VAL A 338 -14.59 15.62 8.80
C VAL A 338 -13.56 15.19 7.77
N ASP A 339 -12.35 14.91 8.22
CA ASP A 339 -11.21 14.57 7.36
C ASP A 339 -10.98 13.07 7.29
N VAL A 340 -11.30 12.32 8.35
CA VAL A 340 -11.03 10.88 8.44
C VAL A 340 -12.24 10.14 8.99
N ILE A 341 -12.57 8.99 8.40
CA ILE A 341 -13.54 8.04 8.95
C ILE A 341 -12.84 6.69 9.10
N SER A 342 -12.60 6.25 10.34
CA SER A 342 -11.93 4.98 10.58
C SER A 342 -12.88 3.87 11.02
N LEU A 343 -12.64 2.67 10.49
CA LEU A 343 -13.50 1.51 10.75
C LEU A 343 -12.68 0.26 11.07
N GLY A 344 -12.89 -0.30 12.26
CA GLY A 344 -12.31 -1.60 12.63
C GLY A 344 -12.86 -2.77 11.79
N LYS A 345 -14.05 -2.61 11.18
CA LYS A 345 -14.71 -3.64 10.37
C LYS A 345 -13.87 -4.07 9.16
N LEU A 346 -13.02 -3.18 8.65
CA LEU A 346 -12.12 -3.47 7.52
C LEU A 346 -11.12 -4.60 7.81
N THR A 347 -10.72 -4.79 9.07
CA THR A 347 -9.76 -5.83 9.49
C THR A 347 -10.33 -6.86 10.47
N GLN A 348 -11.54 -6.66 11.00
CA GLN A 348 -12.20 -7.62 11.90
C GLN A 348 -13.46 -8.28 11.31
N GLY A 349 -13.99 -7.78 10.19
CA GLY A 349 -15.28 -8.22 9.67
C GLY A 349 -15.35 -8.32 8.16
N TYR A 350 -14.21 -8.61 7.52
CA TYR A 350 -14.13 -8.92 6.10
C TYR A 350 -14.40 -10.40 5.84
N GLN A 351 -14.87 -10.72 4.63
CA GLN A 351 -14.93 -12.08 4.12
C GLN A 351 -13.63 -12.37 3.35
N ALA A 352 -12.98 -13.50 3.62
CA ALA A 352 -11.83 -13.93 2.83
C ALA A 352 -12.28 -14.26 1.40
N LEU A 353 -11.52 -13.84 0.40
CA LEU A 353 -11.86 -14.06 -0.99
C LEU A 353 -11.61 -15.52 -1.38
N ASP A 354 -12.51 -16.15 -2.14
CA ASP A 354 -12.32 -17.53 -2.60
C ASP A 354 -11.25 -17.62 -3.70
N LEU A 355 -10.08 -18.19 -3.36
CA LEU A 355 -9.00 -18.52 -4.28
C LEU A 355 -8.60 -19.99 -4.15
N SER A 356 -8.17 -20.59 -5.24
CA SER A 356 -7.68 -21.98 -5.25
C SER A 356 -6.35 -22.12 -5.96
N PHE A 357 -5.59 -23.14 -5.58
CA PHE A 357 -4.33 -23.53 -6.19
C PHE A 357 -4.51 -24.91 -6.83
N LYS A 358 -4.12 -25.06 -8.10
CA LYS A 358 -4.37 -26.29 -8.87
C LYS A 358 -3.15 -26.67 -9.68
N ILE A 359 -2.64 -27.87 -9.47
CA ILE A 359 -1.61 -28.47 -10.32
C ILE A 359 -2.17 -28.64 -11.74
N CYS A 360 -1.42 -28.14 -12.72
CA CYS A 360 -1.70 -28.35 -14.14
C CYS A 360 -1.46 -29.81 -14.48
N LYS A 361 -2.48 -30.49 -15.00
CA LYS A 361 -2.36 -31.87 -15.48
C LYS A 361 -3.03 -32.00 -16.83
N GLU A 362 -2.34 -32.63 -17.76
CA GLU A 362 -2.87 -32.87 -19.10
C GLU A 362 -4.20 -33.65 -19.01
N GLY A 363 -5.20 -33.19 -19.77
CA GLY A 363 -6.56 -33.76 -19.75
C GLY A 363 -7.38 -33.47 -18.49
N LYS A 364 -6.93 -32.59 -17.58
CA LYS A 364 -7.70 -32.13 -16.42
C LYS A 364 -8.03 -30.64 -16.53
N ASP A 365 -9.30 -30.30 -16.38
CA ASP A 365 -9.74 -28.92 -16.29
C ASP A 365 -9.42 -28.37 -14.89
N PRO A 366 -8.52 -27.37 -14.78
CA PRO A 366 -8.14 -26.83 -13.48
C PRO A 366 -9.19 -25.89 -12.90
N THR A 367 -10.18 -25.44 -13.69
CA THR A 367 -11.25 -24.54 -13.22
C THR A 367 -12.27 -25.23 -12.31
N ASN A 368 -12.27 -26.56 -12.31
CA ASN A 368 -13.06 -27.44 -11.45
C ASN A 368 -14.55 -27.03 -11.35
N PRO A 369 -15.37 -27.26 -12.39
CA PRO A 369 -16.81 -27.10 -12.30
C PRO A 369 -17.41 -28.01 -11.20
N ILE A 370 -18.55 -27.59 -10.67
CA ILE A 370 -19.28 -28.22 -9.55
C ILE A 370 -19.34 -29.74 -9.75
N VAL A 371 -18.96 -30.50 -8.72
CA VAL A 371 -19.28 -31.93 -8.66
C VAL A 371 -20.80 -31.99 -8.58
N ASN A 372 -21.47 -32.24 -9.71
CA ASN A 372 -22.90 -32.50 -9.71
C ASN A 372 -23.13 -33.66 -8.74
N HIS A 373 -23.82 -33.39 -7.64
CA HIS A 373 -24.36 -34.45 -6.81
C HIS A 373 -25.27 -35.27 -7.72
N VAL A 374 -24.82 -36.46 -8.08
CA VAL A 374 -25.70 -37.46 -8.70
C VAL A 374 -26.76 -37.75 -7.65
N ALA A 375 -27.99 -37.34 -7.94
CA ALA A 375 -29.18 -37.61 -7.14
C ALA A 375 -29.49 -39.11 -7.10
#